data_AF-G7VCD7-F1
#
_entry.id   AF-G7VCD7-F1
#
_cell.length_a   1.000
_cell.length_b   1.000
_cell.length_c   1.000
_cell.angle_alpha   90.00
_cell.angle_beta   90.00
_cell.angle_gamma   90.00
#
_symmetry.space_group_name_H-M   'P 1'
#
loop_
_entity.id
_entity.type
_entity.pdbx_description
1 polymer ?
#
loop_
_entity_poly.entity_id
_entity_poly.type
_entity_poly.pdbx_seq_one_letter_code
_entity_poly.pdbx_strand_id
1 'polypeptide(L)'
;MSVFVSVINPGDKARFGEDSTFLVFKNAEAVARRLGVELVVGGDVLRIGDFEARWAGGRLVVGDFSAEVDVEQWEAFVSLVLSYFVGVGRPPDGAALRDILFAVGVSTG
;
A
#
# COMPACT_ATOMS: atom_id res chain seq x y z
N MET A 1 5.10 18.81 17.12
CA MET A 1 4.59 19.48 15.92
C MET A 1 3.77 18.44 15.18
N SER A 2 2.44 18.51 15.29
CA SER A 2 1.53 17.50 14.74
C SER A 2 1.02 17.98 13.40
N VAL A 3 1.25 17.22 12.33
CA VAL A 3 0.57 17.41 11.05
C VAL A 3 -0.27 16.17 10.80
N PHE A 4 -1.58 16.33 10.93
CA PHE A 4 -2.59 15.36 10.50
C PHE A 4 -3.22 15.92 9.24
N VAL A 5 -3.06 15.25 8.10
CA VAL A 5 -3.95 15.45 6.95
C VAL A 5 -4.28 14.09 6.35
N SER A 6 -5.47 13.59 6.70
CA SER A 6 -6.21 12.57 5.98
C SER A 6 -7.21 13.26 5.06
N VAL A 7 -7.19 13.05 3.73
CA VAL A 7 -8.30 13.51 2.86
C VAL A 7 -8.54 12.61 1.62
N ILE A 8 -9.59 11.76 1.72
CA ILE A 8 -10.73 11.47 0.79
C ILE A 8 -10.44 10.73 -0.56
N ASN A 9 -11.23 9.76 -1.06
CA ASN A 9 -12.71 9.65 -1.11
C ASN A 9 -13.32 8.24 -0.89
N PRO A 10 -14.26 8.07 0.07
CA PRO A 10 -15.04 6.83 0.27
C PRO A 10 -16.10 6.50 -0.81
N GLY A 11 -16.42 7.43 -1.72
CA GLY A 11 -17.52 7.28 -2.69
C GLY A 11 -17.31 6.25 -3.82
N ASP A 12 -16.07 5.82 -4.09
CA ASP A 12 -15.74 4.92 -5.22
C ASP A 12 -15.69 3.44 -4.86
N LYS A 13 -15.99 3.07 -3.60
CA LYS A 13 -15.66 1.75 -3.04
C LYS A 13 -16.85 0.80 -2.85
N ALA A 14 -17.84 0.83 -3.74
CA ALA A 14 -18.88 -0.20 -3.82
C ALA A 14 -18.39 -1.57 -4.36
N ARG A 15 -17.06 -1.79 -4.43
CA ARG A 15 -16.42 -2.96 -5.06
C ARG A 15 -15.47 -3.77 -4.17
N PHE A 16 -15.27 -3.40 -2.91
CA PHE A 16 -14.35 -4.14 -2.04
C PHE A 16 -15.09 -5.30 -1.38
N GLY A 17 -14.85 -6.50 -1.91
CA GLY A 17 -15.37 -7.76 -1.37
C GLY A 17 -15.10 -7.89 0.13
N GLU A 18 -16.15 -8.38 0.81
CA GLU A 18 -16.34 -8.60 2.24
C GLU A 18 -15.09 -8.70 3.16
N ASP A 19 -15.12 -7.81 4.16
CA ASP A 19 -14.43 -7.80 5.47
C ASP A 19 -12.91 -7.67 5.55
N SER A 20 -12.12 -8.46 4.82
CA SER A 20 -10.68 -8.58 5.17
C SER A 20 -9.84 -7.36 4.80
N THR A 21 -10.05 -6.80 3.60
CA THR A 21 -9.28 -5.63 3.11
C THR A 21 -9.61 -4.37 3.90
N PHE A 22 -10.86 -4.23 4.33
CA PHE A 22 -11.30 -3.11 5.17
C PHE A 22 -10.67 -3.17 6.57
N LEU A 23 -10.59 -4.37 7.16
CA LEU A 23 -9.93 -4.58 8.46
C LEU A 23 -8.42 -4.28 8.38
N VAL A 24 -7.74 -4.74 7.32
CA VAL A 24 -6.31 -4.45 7.11
C VAL A 24 -6.08 -2.94 7.01
N PHE A 25 -6.91 -2.21 6.25
CA PHE A 25 -6.79 -0.75 6.14
C PHE A 25 -7.00 -0.06 7.50
N LYS A 26 -8.07 -0.41 8.24
CA LYS A 26 -8.32 0.16 9.58
C LYS A 26 -7.17 -0.11 10.54
N ASN A 27 -6.62 -1.32 10.51
CA ASN A 27 -5.48 -1.67 11.34
C ASN A 27 -4.23 -0.89 10.93
N ALA A 28 -4.00 -0.70 9.63
CA ALA A 28 -2.89 0.11 9.13
C ALA A 28 -3.02 1.57 9.56
N GLU A 29 -4.22 2.15 9.50
CA GLU A 29 -4.48 3.49 10.03
C GLU A 29 -4.17 3.59 11.53
N ALA A 30 -4.60 2.59 12.32
CA ALA A 30 -4.34 2.57 13.76
C ALA A 30 -2.83 2.47 14.07
N VAL A 31 -2.11 1.63 13.33
CA VAL A 31 -0.66 1.48 13.44
C VAL A 31 0.05 2.78 13.01
N ALA A 32 -0.35 3.39 11.91
CA ALA A 32 0.20 4.66 11.44
C ALA A 32 0.06 5.77 12.49
N ARG A 33 -1.14 5.93 13.07
CA ARG A 33 -1.40 6.88 14.14
C ARG A 33 -0.55 6.60 15.38
N ARG A 34 -0.43 5.33 15.79
CA ARG A 34 0.38 4.92 16.94
C ARG A 34 1.86 5.25 16.75
N LEU A 35 2.37 5.09 15.53
CA LEU A 35 3.77 5.32 15.18
C LEU A 35 4.06 6.78 14.79
N GLY A 36 3.02 7.62 14.64
CA GLY A 36 3.18 9.00 14.19
C GLY A 36 3.64 9.11 12.74
N VAL A 37 3.37 8.10 11.91
CA VAL A 37 3.71 8.10 10.48
C VAL A 37 2.49 8.42 9.64
N GLU A 38 2.72 9.09 8.51
CA GLU A 38 1.65 9.39 7.56
C GLU A 38 1.29 8.16 6.73
N LEU A 39 -0.02 7.93 6.54
CA LEU A 39 -0.56 6.88 5.69
C LEU A 39 -1.48 7.50 4.65
N VAL A 40 -1.18 7.29 3.37
CA VAL A 40 -2.03 7.66 2.23
C VAL A 40 -2.30 6.42 1.40
N VAL A 41 -3.58 6.16 1.12
CA VAL A 41 -4.01 5.07 0.24
C VAL A 41 -5.02 5.66 -0.75
N GLY A 42 -4.56 5.86 -1.98
CA GLY A 42 -5.35 6.29 -3.13
C GLY A 42 -5.59 5.15 -4.11
N GLY A 43 -6.31 5.44 -5.20
CA GLY A 43 -6.52 4.46 -6.28
C GLY A 43 -5.23 4.12 -7.04
N ASP A 44 -4.26 5.03 -7.05
CA ASP A 44 -3.02 4.98 -7.83
C ASP A 44 -1.77 5.28 -6.98
N VAL A 45 -1.92 5.44 -5.67
CA VAL A 45 -0.81 5.77 -4.77
C VAL A 45 -0.96 5.09 -3.41
N LEU A 46 0.16 4.63 -2.86
CA LEU A 46 0.30 4.18 -1.49
C LEU A 46 1.52 4.87 -0.87
N ARG A 47 1.34 5.52 0.28
CA ARG A 47 2.44 6.17 1.01
C ARG A 47 2.39 5.82 2.50
N ILE A 48 3.54 5.43 3.06
CA ILE A 48 3.72 5.07 4.48
C ILE A 48 5.02 5.74 4.97
N GLY A 49 4.91 6.92 5.59
CA GLY A 49 6.08 7.75 5.89
C GLY A 49 6.86 8.08 4.61
N ASP A 50 8.13 7.68 4.55
CA ASP A 50 9.03 7.88 3.41
C ASP A 50 8.88 6.81 2.30
N PHE A 51 8.15 5.72 2.57
CA PHE A 51 7.85 4.72 1.55
C PHE A 51 6.72 5.21 0.66
N GLU A 52 6.94 5.18 -0.66
CA GLU A 52 5.94 5.55 -1.65
C GLU A 52 5.91 4.55 -2.81
N ALA A 53 4.71 4.14 -3.18
CA ALA A 53 4.42 3.35 -4.37
C ALA A 53 3.36 4.05 -5.21
N ARG A 54 3.54 4.07 -6.53
CA ARG A 54 2.57 4.64 -7.47
C ARG A 54 2.20 3.64 -8.55
N TRP A 55 0.95 3.68 -9.01
CA TRP A 55 0.47 2.95 -10.18
C TRP A 55 0.09 3.96 -11.27
N ALA A 56 0.91 4.03 -12.32
CA ALA A 56 0.71 4.98 -13.41
C ALA A 56 0.81 4.26 -14.76
N GLY A 57 -0.26 4.32 -15.55
CA GLY A 57 -0.28 3.75 -16.91
C GLY A 57 0.01 2.24 -16.95
N GLY A 58 -0.51 1.47 -15.99
CA GLY A 58 -0.27 0.02 -15.92
C GLY A 58 1.12 -0.35 -15.38
N ARG A 59 1.82 0.57 -14.72
CA ARG A 59 3.12 0.31 -14.10
C ARG A 59 3.12 0.65 -12.63
N LEU A 60 3.61 -0.28 -11.82
CA LEU A 60 3.99 -0.05 -10.43
C LEU A 60 5.37 0.60 -10.41
N VAL A 61 5.53 1.65 -9.61
CA VAL A 61 6.80 2.36 -9.38
C VAL A 61 7.04 2.48 -7.88
N VAL A 62 8.21 2.02 -7.42
CA VAL A 62 8.65 2.11 -6.03
C VAL A 62 10.15 2.42 -6.00
N GLY A 63 10.53 3.65 -5.66
CA GLY A 63 11.92 4.10 -5.80
C GLY A 63 12.43 3.90 -7.24
N ASP A 64 13.56 3.21 -7.40
CA ASP A 64 14.15 2.87 -8.72
C ASP A 64 13.50 1.64 -9.38
N PHE A 65 12.62 0.92 -8.66
CA PHE A 65 11.93 -0.23 -9.20
C PHE A 65 10.72 0.20 -10.04
N SER A 66 10.55 -0.41 -11.22
CA SER A 66 9.31 -0.32 -11.97
C SER A 66 8.98 -1.62 -12.68
N ALA A 67 7.70 -1.99 -12.70
CA ALA A 67 7.21 -3.17 -13.40
C ALA A 67 5.80 -2.95 -13.93
N GLU A 68 5.46 -3.65 -15.02
CA GLU A 68 4.09 -3.68 -15.52
C GLU A 68 3.22 -4.50 -14.56
N VAL A 69 2.08 -3.93 -14.19
CA VAL A 69 1.07 -4.56 -13.35
C VAL A 69 -0.33 -4.16 -13.82
N ASP A 70 -1.25 -5.11 -13.80
CA ASP A 70 -2.66 -4.79 -13.94
C ASP A 70 -3.26 -4.22 -12.63
N VAL A 71 -4.55 -3.89 -12.67
CA VAL A 71 -5.26 -3.31 -11.52
C VAL A 71 -5.38 -4.31 -10.35
N GLU A 72 -5.52 -5.60 -10.64
CA GLU A 72 -5.68 -6.65 -9.62
C GLU A 72 -4.36 -6.87 -8.88
N GLN A 73 -3.25 -6.89 -9.63
CA GLN A 73 -1.90 -6.94 -9.08
C GLN A 73 -1.55 -5.70 -8.25
N TRP A 74 -1.99 -4.50 -8.68
CA TRP A 74 -1.85 -3.29 -7.88
C TRP A 74 -2.64 -3.37 -6.56
N GLU A 75 -3.90 -3.78 -6.60
CA GLU A 75 -4.73 -3.93 -5.40
C GLU A 75 -4.19 -5.01 -4.44
N ALA A 76 -3.68 -6.12 -4.98
CA ALA A 76 -3.01 -7.16 -4.22
C ALA A 76 -1.72 -6.63 -3.57
N PHE A 77 -0.91 -5.86 -4.32
CA PHE A 77 0.30 -5.23 -3.80
C PHE A 77 -0.01 -4.31 -2.63
N VAL A 78 -0.99 -3.41 -2.77
CA VAL A 78 -1.41 -2.51 -1.69
C VAL A 78 -1.84 -3.31 -0.45
N SER A 79 -2.64 -4.35 -0.65
CA SER A 79 -3.14 -5.19 0.46
C SER A 79 -2.01 -5.90 1.21
N LEU A 80 -1.01 -6.40 0.50
CA LEU A 80 0.16 -7.07 1.10
C LEU A 80 1.08 -6.08 1.82
N VAL A 81 1.33 -4.90 1.25
CA VAL A 81 2.13 -3.85 1.90
C VAL A 81 1.46 -3.38 3.20
N LEU A 82 0.15 -3.16 3.18
CA LEU A 82 -0.60 -2.78 4.40
C LEU A 82 -0.57 -3.90 5.44
N SER A 83 -0.73 -5.16 5.02
CA SER A 83 -0.67 -6.31 5.93
C SER A 83 0.72 -6.45 6.57
N TYR A 84 1.79 -6.29 5.78
CA TYR A 84 3.16 -6.26 6.28
C TYR A 84 3.35 -5.11 7.28
N PHE A 85 2.90 -3.91 6.93
CA PHE A 85 3.01 -2.74 7.80
C PHE A 85 2.27 -2.92 9.12
N VAL A 86 1.08 -3.52 9.10
CA VAL A 86 0.33 -3.86 10.33
C VAL A 86 1.07 -4.85 11.20
N GLY A 87 1.65 -5.89 10.61
CA GLY A 87 2.36 -6.94 11.35
C GLY A 87 3.73 -6.52 11.87
N VAL A 88 4.49 -5.73 11.10
CA VAL A 88 5.90 -5.42 11.37
C VAL A 88 6.07 -4.01 11.95
N GLY A 89 5.12 -3.10 11.72
CA GLY A 89 5.18 -1.72 12.22
C GLY A 89 6.16 -0.82 11.47
N ARG A 90 6.57 -1.21 10.26
CA ARG A 90 7.40 -0.40 9.35
C ARG A 90 7.08 -0.77 7.90
N PRO A 91 7.26 0.14 6.92
CA PRO A 91 7.11 -0.20 5.52
C PRO A 91 8.10 -1.29 5.10
N PRO A 92 7.80 -2.05 4.02
CA PRO A 92 8.69 -3.09 3.53
C PRO A 92 10.02 -2.49 3.07
N ASP A 93 11.12 -3.15 3.45
CA ASP A 93 12.46 -2.87 2.94
C ASP A 93 12.74 -3.68 1.65
N GLY A 94 13.93 -3.55 1.07
CA GLY A 94 14.23 -4.16 -0.23
C GLY A 94 14.13 -5.69 -0.28
N ALA A 95 14.22 -6.40 0.85
CA ALA A 95 13.97 -7.85 0.87
C ALA A 95 12.48 -8.14 0.93
N ALA A 96 11.77 -7.54 1.90
CA ALA A 96 10.33 -7.72 2.05
C ALA A 96 9.54 -7.23 0.81
N LEU A 97 9.99 -6.14 0.18
CA LEU A 97 9.40 -5.62 -1.04
C LEU A 97 9.53 -6.62 -2.19
N ARG A 98 10.68 -7.30 -2.33
CA ARG A 98 10.87 -8.34 -3.35
C ARG A 98 9.96 -9.54 -3.11
N ASP A 99 9.79 -9.96 -1.86
CA ASP A 99 8.88 -11.05 -1.51
C ASP A 99 7.42 -10.69 -1.83
N ILE A 100 7.01 -9.45 -1.53
CA ILE A 100 5.68 -8.93 -1.86
C ILE A 100 5.48 -8.88 -3.38
N LEU A 101 6.46 -8.35 -4.13
CA LEU A 101 6.41 -8.27 -5.59
C LEU A 101 6.30 -9.68 -6.22
N PHE A 102 7.08 -10.63 -5.71
CA PHE A 102 6.99 -12.02 -6.15
C PHE A 102 5.60 -12.62 -5.85
N ALA A 103 5.04 -12.35 -4.67
CA ALA A 103 3.71 -12.84 -4.28
C ALA A 103 2.57 -12.29 -5.16
N VAL A 104 2.72 -11.09 -5.74
CA VAL A 104 1.75 -10.52 -6.70
C VAL A 104 2.03 -10.92 -8.17
N GLY A 105 2.97 -11.84 -8.39
CA GLY A 105 3.31 -12.35 -9.72
C GLY A 105 4.19 -11.40 -10.54
N VAL A 106 4.82 -10.40 -9.91
CA VAL A 106 5.75 -9.49 -10.58
C VAL A 106 7.14 -10.12 -10.58
N SER A 107 7.62 -10.48 -11.77
CA SER A 107 8.97 -10.99 -11.96
C SER A 107 9.94 -9.82 -11.99
N THR A 108 10.83 -9.73 -10.99
CA THR A 108 11.98 -8.83 -11.05
C THR A 108 13.02 -9.48 -11.98
N GLY A 109 13.04 -9.05 -13.24
CA GLY A 109 14.10 -9.43 -14.19
C GLY A 109 15.47 -8.91 -13.75
#